data_AF-A0A4Q7Z950-F1
#
_entry.id   AF-A0A4Q7Z950-F1
#
_cell.length_a   1.000
_cell.length_b   1.000
_cell.length_c   1.000
_cell.angle_alpha   90.00
_cell.angle_beta   90.00
_cell.angle_gamma   90.00
#
_symmetry.space_group_name_H-M   'P 1'
#
loop_
_entity.id
_entity.type
_entity.pdbx_description
1 polymer ?
#
loop_
_entity_poly.entity_id
_entity_poly.type
_entity_poly.pdbx_seq_one_letter_code
_entity_poly.pdbx_strand_id
1 'polypeptide(L)' 'MFDHVIGLSPEEAARWTDLVEQSRPVLESDGMEAVQTFLAERGLGIIQAIAITRALLGNSETPLQVAIDIVATSKARQ' A
#
# COMPACT_ATOMS: atom_id res chain seq x y z
N MET A 1 -0.03 -10.46 8.13
CA MET A 1 0.16 -9.01 7.94
C MET A 1 -1.17 -8.24 7.93
N PHE A 2 -2.18 -8.65 7.15
CA PHE A 2 -3.51 -8.01 7.12
C PHE A 2 -4.63 -8.84 7.77
N ASP A 3 -4.29 -9.93 8.44
CA ASP A 3 -5.18 -10.84 9.16
C ASP A 3 -5.99 -10.17 10.28
N HIS A 4 -5.55 -9.00 10.76
CA HIS A 4 -6.24 -8.21 11.79
C HIS A 4 -7.20 -7.15 11.20
N VAL A 5 -7.30 -7.02 9.88
CA VAL A 5 -8.18 -6.04 9.24
C VAL A 5 -9.61 -6.57 9.24
N ILE A 6 -10.49 -5.92 10.02
CA ILE A 6 -11.90 -6.30 10.12
C ILE A 6 -12.58 -6.13 8.76
N GLY A 7 -13.29 -7.17 8.32
CA GLY A 7 -14.04 -7.16 7.06
C GLY A 7 -13.23 -7.56 5.82
N LEU A 8 -11.92 -7.85 5.98
CA LEU A 8 -11.09 -8.38 4.91
C LEU A 8 -11.16 -9.91 4.90
N SER A 9 -11.52 -10.52 3.77
CA SER A 9 -11.45 -11.98 3.66
C SER A 9 -9.99 -12.47 3.72
N PRO A 10 -9.73 -13.72 4.15
CA PRO A 10 -8.37 -14.28 4.16
C PRO A 10 -7.68 -14.23 2.78
N GLU A 11 -8.44 -14.44 1.71
CA GLU A 11 -7.96 -14.36 0.33
C GLU A 11 -7.55 -12.93 -0.05
N GLU A 12 -8.30 -11.92 0.37
CA GLU A 12 -7.93 -10.51 0.19
C GLU A 12 -6.71 -10.13 1.02
N ALA A 13 -6.62 -10.60 2.25
CA ALA A 13 -5.46 -10.38 3.11
C ALA A 13 -4.18 -11.00 2.49
N ALA A 14 -4.29 -12.18 1.89
CA ALA A 14 -3.20 -12.82 1.15
C ALA A 14 -2.82 -12.01 -0.09
N ARG A 15 -3.80 -11.54 -0.88
CA ARG A 15 -3.54 -10.68 -2.05
C ARG A 15 -2.84 -9.38 -1.67
N TRP A 16 -3.27 -8.71 -0.61
CA TRP A 16 -2.61 -7.49 -0.16
C TRP A 16 -1.20 -7.76 0.37
N THR A 17 -0.99 -8.92 0.99
CA THR A 17 0.35 -9.35 1.41
C THR A 17 1.28 -9.53 0.22
N ASP A 18 0.82 -10.22 -0.82
CA ASP A 18 1.57 -10.40 -2.06
C ASP A 18 1.89 -9.06 -2.75
N LEU A 19 0.94 -8.12 -2.74
CA LEU A 19 1.16 -6.77 -3.29
C LEU A 19 2.22 -5.97 -2.52
N VAL A 20 2.29 -6.11 -1.20
CA VAL A 20 3.36 -5.50 -0.39
C VAL A 20 4.70 -6.09 -0.78
N GLU A 21 4.82 -7.42 -0.87
CA GLU A 21 6.07 -8.08 -1.24
C GLU A 21 6.53 -7.71 -2.65
N GLN A 22 5.61 -7.60 -3.61
CA GLN A 22 5.92 -7.10 -4.96
C GLN A 22 6.31 -5.61 -4.98
N SER A 23 5.79 -4.81 -4.05
CA SER A 23 6.06 -3.37 -3.97
C SER A 23 7.39 -3.05 -3.25
N ARG A 24 7.92 -3.95 -2.41
CA ARG A 24 9.21 -3.78 -1.74
C ARG A 24 10.37 -3.47 -2.69
N PRO A 25 10.63 -4.26 -3.75
CA PRO A 25 11.72 -3.96 -4.68
C PRO A 25 11.49 -2.65 -5.45
N VAL A 26 10.23 -2.30 -5.75
CA VAL A 26 9.89 -1.02 -6.40
C VAL A 26 10.20 0.15 -5.46
N LEU A 27 9.87 0.03 -4.17
CA LEU A 27 10.18 1.03 -3.17
C LEU A 27 11.70 1.23 -3.00
N GLU A 28 12.47 0.14 -2.99
CA GLU A 28 13.92 0.17 -2.84
C GLU A 28 14.62 0.77 -4.07
N SER A 29 14.14 0.49 -5.29
CA SER A 29 14.73 0.98 -6.54
C SER A 29 14.29 2.41 -6.88
N ASP A 30 12.98 2.64 -6.89
CA ASP A 30 12.37 3.77 -7.58
C ASP A 30 11.57 4.69 -6.63
N GLY A 31 11.46 4.30 -5.36
CA GLY A 31 10.82 5.08 -4.31
C GLY A 31 9.30 5.01 -4.30
N MET A 32 8.69 5.81 -3.42
CA MET A 32 7.27 5.68 -3.08
C MET A 32 6.32 6.09 -4.21
N GLU A 33 6.68 7.05 -5.06
CA GLU A 33 5.83 7.46 -6.18
C GLU A 33 5.70 6.35 -7.23
N ALA A 34 6.78 5.59 -7.46
CA ALA A 34 6.75 4.42 -8.32
C ALA A 34 5.86 3.31 -7.74
N VAL A 35 5.88 3.11 -6.41
CA VAL A 35 4.94 2.20 -5.74
C VAL A 35 3.49 2.63 -5.98
N GLN A 36 3.18 3.92 -5.85
CA GLN A 36 1.81 4.39 -6.10
C GLN A 36 1.37 4.18 -7.54
N THR A 37 2.27 4.42 -8.50
CA THR A 37 2.04 4.14 -9.92
C THR A 37 1.78 2.64 -10.15
N PHE A 38 2.66 1.78 -9.64
CA PHE A 38 2.55 0.32 -9.73
C PHE A 38 1.20 -0.21 -9.21
N LEU A 39 0.72 0.34 -8.11
CA LEU A 39 -0.55 -0.04 -7.50
C LEU A 39 -1.76 0.55 -8.26
N ALA A 40 -1.63 1.76 -8.82
CA ALA A 40 -2.67 2.38 -9.64
C ALA A 40 -2.88 1.63 -10.96
N GLU A 41 -1.81 1.22 -11.62
CA GLU A 41 -1.85 0.42 -12.86
C GLU A 41 -2.52 -0.94 -12.68
N ARG A 42 -2.44 -1.51 -11.47
CA ARG A 42 -3.14 -2.74 -11.08
C ARG A 42 -4.61 -2.52 -10.70
N GLY A 43 -5.11 -1.29 -10.84
CA GLY A 43 -6.49 -0.92 -10.56
C GLY A 43 -6.83 -0.88 -9.07
N LEU A 44 -5.84 -0.74 -8.18
CA LEU A 44 -6.12 -0.70 -6.75
C LEU A 44 -6.69 0.63 -6.31
N GLY A 45 -7.75 0.56 -5.51
CA GLY A 45 -8.39 1.74 -4.93
C GLY A 45 -7.53 2.42 -3.85
N ILE A 46 -7.89 3.66 -3.51
CA ILE A 46 -7.17 4.50 -2.55
C ILE A 46 -7.02 3.83 -1.17
N ILE A 47 -8.07 3.19 -0.65
CA ILE A 47 -8.01 2.52 0.66
C ILE A 47 -6.99 1.37 0.65
N GLN A 48 -6.95 0.58 -0.42
CA GLN A 48 -5.98 -0.51 -0.57
C GLN A 48 -4.56 0.04 -0.68
N ALA A 49 -4.39 1.12 -1.44
CA ALA A 49 -3.12 1.82 -1.58
C ALA A 49 -2.60 2.32 -0.23
N ILE A 50 -3.45 2.93 0.61
CA ILE A 50 -3.09 3.39 1.96
C ILE A 50 -2.65 2.21 2.83
N ALA A 51 -3.41 1.11 2.82
CA ALA A 51 -3.08 -0.08 3.61
C ALA A 51 -1.73 -0.68 3.21
N ILE A 52 -1.46 -0.80 1.91
CA ILE A 52 -0.20 -1.32 1.37
C ILE A 52 0.97 -0.37 1.68
N THR A 53 0.77 0.93 1.49
CA THR A 53 1.77 1.97 1.79
C THR A 53 2.16 1.94 3.27
N ARG A 54 1.16 1.85 4.16
CA ARG A 54 1.40 1.76 5.60
C ARG A 54 2.13 0.49 6.00
N ALA A 55 1.82 -0.63 5.35
CA ALA A 55 2.51 -1.89 5.57
C ALA A 55 3.96 -1.87 5.10
N LEU A 56 4.25 -1.23 3.95
CA LEU A 56 5.62 -1.04 3.44
C LEU A 56 6.49 -0.20 4.39
N LEU A 57 5.90 0.82 5.01
CA LEU A 57 6.58 1.72 5.96
C LEU A 57 6.59 1.20 7.40
N GLY A 58 6.05 0.00 7.67
CA GLY A 58 5.89 -0.55 9.01
C GLY A 58 4.60 -0.10 9.68
N ASN A 59 3.63 -1.02 9.81
CA ASN A 59 2.29 -0.73 10.31
C ASN A 59 2.24 -0.08 11.71
N SER A 60 3.12 -0.50 12.61
CA SER A 60 3.22 -0.01 13.99
C SER A 60 3.97 1.31 14.12
N GLU A 61 4.90 1.57 13.21
CA GLU A 61 5.78 2.75 13.24
C GLU A 61 5.18 3.92 12.45
N THR A 62 4.36 3.62 11.45
CA THR A 62 3.74 4.61 10.57
C THR A 62 2.31 4.92 11.00
N PRO A 63 2.02 6.16 11.45
CA PRO A 63 0.65 6.61 11.69
C PRO A 63 -0.18 6.51 10.41
N LEU A 64 -1.47 6.17 10.55
CA LEU A 64 -2.37 6.06 9.40
C LEU A 64 -2.42 7.35 8.57
N GLN A 65 -2.40 8.52 9.23
CA GLN A 65 -2.41 9.81 8.55
C GLN A 65 -1.21 10.00 7.62
N VAL A 66 -0.02 9.52 8.01
CA VAL A 66 1.18 9.61 7.16
C VAL A 66 0.99 8.81 5.87
N ALA A 67 0.42 7.61 5.96
CA ALA A 67 0.12 6.81 4.77
C ALA A 67 -0.97 7.46 3.90
N ILE A 68 -1.98 8.11 4.51
CA ILE A 68 -2.99 8.89 3.78
C ILE A 68 -2.33 10.03 3.01
N ASP A 69 -1.48 10.82 3.67
CA ASP A 69 -0.84 11.99 3.06
C ASP A 69 0.05 11.60 1.88
N ILE A 70 0.80 10.50 2.01
CA ILE A 70 1.61 9.95 0.91
C ILE A 70 0.75 9.59 -0.30
N VAL A 71 -0.36 8.87 -0.08
CA VAL A 71 -1.23 8.45 -1.19
C VAL A 71 -1.96 9.65 -1.79
N ALA A 72 -2.42 10.59 -0.96
CA ALA A 72 -3.17 11.77 -1.38
C ALA A 72 -2.32 12.78 -2.17
N THR A 73 -1.01 12.82 -1.92
CA THR A 73 -0.07 13.71 -2.62
C THR A 73 0.59 13.09 -3.84
N SER A 74 0.37 11.79 -4.08
CA SER A 74 0.92 11.08 -5.23
C SER A 74 0.23 11.51 -6.53
N LYS A 75 1.02 11.82 -7.57
CA LYS A 75 0.49 12.21 -8.88
C LYS A 75 -0.21 11.05 -9.57
N ALA A 76 0.22 9.82 -9.31
CA ALA A 76 -0.43 8.62 -9.79
C ALA A 76 -1.85 8.40 -9.24
N ARG A 77 -2.26 9.18 -8.23
CA ARG A 77 -3.53 9.05 -7.49
C ARG A 77 -4.47 10.24 -7.64
N GLN A 78 -4.06 11.29 -8.37
CA GLN A 78 -4.88 12.45 -8.72
C GLN A 78 -5.68 12.20 -10.00
#